data_AF-A0A9W9ZSY6-F1
#
_entry.id   AF-A0A9W9ZSY6-F1
#
_cell.length_a   1.000
_cell.length_b   1.000
_cell.length_c   1.000
_cell.angle_alpha   90.00
_cell.angle_beta   90.00
_cell.angle_gamma   90.00
#
_symmetry.space_group_name_H-M   'P 1'
#
loop_
_entity.id
_entity.type
_entity.pdbx_description
1 polymer ?
#
loop_
_entity_poly.entity_id
_entity_poly.type
_entity_poly.pdbx_seq_one_letter_code
_entity_poly.pdbx_strand_id
1 'polypeptide(L)'
;MVVEARQMWKQIEAKAQQEIMITNVGMLTVEGGPGSNLEQIIKSLSAAGESYEVLSSQKLKQRFPELSFPPHYTAVLEHSAGILKADKCLRVLQEQFVEFGGTLKDGESVVEVHPGSLVTIKTTKNLFTARKVIFTAGSWTNKLLKPLGITLPLKATKATVLYWKAKQPGTYSLQIGFPTYYDCSESEGMRLYGIPSFEYPDLVKFGPSGACVLPEICKEIDPDARDQHRDFVEVLIQRNKGIPAEALSSSWITENQP
;
A
#
# COMPACT_ATOMS: atom_id res chain seq x y z
N MET A 1 5.68 7.04 -15.54
CA MET A 1 5.30 7.03 -14.11
C MET A 1 6.15 6.10 -13.25
N VAL A 2 6.03 4.76 -13.30
CA VAL A 2 6.79 3.87 -12.36
C VAL A 2 8.30 3.94 -12.54
N VAL A 3 8.79 3.94 -13.79
CA VAL A 3 10.24 4.06 -14.10
C VAL A 3 10.82 5.37 -13.55
N GLU A 4 10.12 6.48 -13.77
CA GLU A 4 10.50 7.81 -13.27
C GLU A 4 10.47 7.84 -11.73
N ALA A 5 9.43 7.26 -11.11
CA ALA A 5 9.32 7.18 -9.65
C ALA A 5 10.50 6.39 -9.06
N ARG A 6 10.93 5.29 -9.68
CA ARG A 6 12.10 4.51 -9.25
C ARG A 6 13.38 5.36 -9.28
N GLN A 7 13.55 6.19 -10.31
CA GLN A 7 14.70 7.11 -10.40
C GLN A 7 14.65 8.18 -9.31
N MET A 8 13.48 8.77 -9.05
CA MET A 8 13.30 9.75 -7.96
C MET A 8 13.60 9.14 -6.59
N TRP A 9 13.13 7.91 -6.32
CA TRP A 9 13.42 7.22 -5.06
C TRP A 9 14.93 6.97 -4.86
N LYS A 10 15.66 6.62 -5.92
CA LYS A 10 17.13 6.50 -5.86
C LYS A 10 17.81 7.82 -5.51
N GLN A 11 17.32 8.94 -6.04
CA GLN A 11 17.86 10.27 -5.74
C GLN A 11 17.58 10.67 -4.28
N ILE A 12 16.36 10.42 -3.80
CA ILE A 12 15.96 10.69 -2.40
C ILE A 12 16.81 9.86 -1.45
N GLU A 13 16.95 8.56 -1.71
CA GLU A 13 17.79 7.63 -0.93
C GLU A 13 19.25 8.09 -0.88
N ALA A 14 19.83 8.43 -2.03
CA ALA A 14 21.22 8.89 -2.12
C ALA A 14 21.46 10.19 -1.36
N LYS A 15 20.53 11.16 -1.44
CA LYS A 15 20.63 12.42 -0.70
C LYS A 15 20.47 12.21 0.81
N ALA A 16 19.58 11.31 1.22
CA ALA A 16 19.34 11.00 2.63
C ALA A 16 20.46 10.18 3.27
N GLN A 17 21.26 9.47 2.47
CA GLN A 17 22.24 8.48 2.95
C GLN A 17 21.61 7.44 3.89
N GLN A 18 20.35 7.07 3.62
CA GLN A 18 19.58 6.11 4.41
C GLN A 18 18.94 5.09 3.49
N GLU A 19 19.03 3.80 3.81
CA GLU A 19 18.33 2.76 3.08
C GLU A 19 16.81 2.85 3.32
N ILE A 20 16.10 3.32 2.30
CA ILE A 20 14.64 3.50 2.27
C ILE A 20 13.95 2.54 1.29
N MET A 21 14.68 1.92 0.38
CA MET A 21 14.15 0.89 -0.50
C MET A 21 14.96 -0.41 -0.45
N ILE A 22 14.28 -1.51 -0.72
CA ILE A 22 14.88 -2.82 -0.99
C ILE A 22 14.59 -3.12 -2.45
N THR A 23 15.64 -3.27 -3.26
CA THR A 23 15.50 -3.52 -4.70
C THR A 23 15.55 -5.00 -5.02
N ASN A 24 15.03 -5.38 -6.20
CA ASN A 24 15.12 -6.74 -6.74
C ASN A 24 14.56 -7.84 -5.81
N VAL A 25 13.49 -7.51 -5.07
CA VAL A 25 12.74 -8.45 -4.23
C VAL A 25 11.90 -9.39 -5.09
N GLY A 26 11.38 -8.85 -6.19
CA GLY A 26 10.46 -9.54 -7.07
C GLY A 26 8.99 -9.34 -6.68
N MET A 27 8.13 -9.20 -7.69
CA MET A 27 6.67 -9.14 -7.56
C MET A 27 6.08 -10.32 -8.32
N LEU A 28 5.56 -11.27 -7.57
CA LEU A 28 4.85 -12.44 -8.07
C LEU A 28 3.36 -12.13 -8.17
N THR A 29 2.85 -11.90 -9.37
CA THR A 29 1.41 -11.80 -9.59
C THR A 29 0.86 -13.13 -10.07
N VAL A 30 -0.22 -13.62 -9.45
CA VAL A 30 -0.87 -14.89 -9.81
C VAL A 30 -2.31 -14.65 -10.25
N GLU A 31 -2.80 -15.47 -11.17
CA GLU A 31 -4.17 -15.43 -11.68
C GLU A 31 -4.68 -16.85 -11.95
N GLY A 32 -5.89 -17.14 -11.46
CA GLY A 32 -6.65 -18.34 -11.74
C GLY A 32 -7.69 -18.12 -12.84
N GLY A 33 -7.64 -18.91 -13.90
CA GLY A 33 -8.64 -18.92 -14.97
C GLY A 33 -8.27 -18.04 -16.18
N PRO A 34 -9.18 -17.87 -17.15
CA PRO A 34 -8.91 -17.19 -18.43
C PRO A 34 -8.89 -15.65 -18.33
N GLY A 35 -8.51 -15.11 -17.18
CA GLY A 35 -8.45 -13.67 -16.96
C GLY A 35 -7.32 -13.02 -17.77
N SER A 36 -7.46 -11.72 -18.03
CA SER A 36 -6.50 -10.94 -18.83
C SER A 36 -5.53 -10.11 -17.99
N ASN A 37 -5.54 -10.23 -16.65
CA ASN A 37 -4.74 -9.35 -15.80
C ASN A 37 -3.24 -9.58 -16.03
N LEU A 38 -2.82 -10.85 -16.07
CA LEU A 38 -1.42 -11.18 -16.36
C LEU A 38 -0.98 -10.74 -17.74
N GLU A 39 -1.85 -10.81 -18.75
CA GLU A 39 -1.55 -10.34 -20.11
C GLU A 39 -1.28 -8.82 -20.13
N GLN A 40 -2.11 -8.04 -19.42
CA GLN A 40 -1.92 -6.60 -19.29
C GLN A 40 -0.63 -6.25 -18.54
N ILE A 41 -0.29 -7.01 -17.50
CA ILE A 41 0.97 -6.87 -16.76
C ILE A 41 2.15 -7.16 -17.69
N ILE A 42 2.14 -8.30 -18.40
CA ILE A 42 3.19 -8.68 -19.36
C ILE A 42 3.38 -7.61 -20.42
N LYS A 43 2.29 -7.07 -20.98
CA LYS A 43 2.34 -5.99 -21.97
C LYS A 43 2.99 -4.74 -21.39
N SER A 44 2.64 -4.37 -20.15
CA SER A 44 3.19 -3.20 -19.46
C SER A 44 4.67 -3.36 -19.16
N LEU A 45 5.09 -4.53 -18.64
CA LEU A 45 6.48 -4.85 -18.36
C LEU A 45 7.32 -4.86 -19.65
N SER A 46 6.80 -5.48 -20.71
CA SER A 46 7.48 -5.51 -22.02
C SER A 46 7.63 -4.11 -22.61
N ALA A 47 6.59 -3.27 -22.53
CA ALA A 47 6.65 -1.88 -23.00
C ALA A 47 7.64 -1.02 -22.20
N ALA A 48 7.82 -1.34 -20.91
CA ALA A 48 8.79 -0.70 -20.04
C ALA A 48 10.21 -1.27 -20.15
N GLY A 49 10.42 -2.36 -20.90
CA GLY A 49 11.70 -3.05 -21.00
C GLY A 49 12.12 -3.78 -19.72
N GLU A 50 11.16 -4.13 -18.86
CA GLU A 50 11.42 -4.81 -17.59
C GLU A 50 11.50 -6.32 -17.76
N SER A 51 12.38 -6.97 -16.99
CA SER A 51 12.56 -8.42 -17.02
C SER A 51 11.50 -9.12 -16.16
N TYR A 52 10.89 -10.16 -16.74
CA TYR A 52 9.89 -10.99 -16.06
C TYR A 52 9.97 -12.45 -16.48
N GLU A 53 9.41 -13.32 -15.64
CA GLU A 53 9.28 -14.75 -15.90
C GLU A 53 7.81 -15.19 -15.77
N VAL A 54 7.32 -15.94 -16.75
CA VAL A 54 6.00 -16.59 -16.68
C VAL A 54 6.16 -17.99 -16.10
N LEU A 55 5.45 -18.27 -15.01
CA LEU A 55 5.51 -19.51 -14.26
C LEU A 55 4.16 -20.23 -14.32
N SER A 56 4.18 -21.52 -14.66
CA SER A 56 3.03 -22.39 -14.41
C SER A 56 2.92 -22.68 -12.91
N SER A 57 1.74 -23.10 -12.44
CA SER A 57 1.54 -23.56 -11.06
C SER A 57 2.57 -24.62 -10.61
N GLN A 58 2.98 -25.54 -11.51
CA GLN A 58 4.01 -26.53 -11.21
C GLN A 58 5.39 -25.90 -10.96
N LYS A 59 5.84 -25.00 -11.85
CA LYS A 59 7.13 -24.29 -11.68
C LYS A 59 7.10 -23.41 -10.44
N LEU A 60 5.95 -22.81 -10.15
CA LEU A 60 5.74 -21.98 -8.98
C LEU A 60 5.91 -22.80 -7.70
N LYS A 61 5.30 -23.98 -7.62
CA LYS A 61 5.46 -24.90 -6.49
C LYS A 61 6.90 -25.39 -6.32
N GLN A 62 7.63 -25.59 -7.42
CA GLN A 62 9.05 -25.97 -7.37
C GLN A 62 9.92 -24.84 -6.82
N ARG A 63 9.65 -23.59 -7.23
CA ARG A 63 10.45 -22.43 -6.84
C ARG A 63 10.11 -21.90 -5.45
N PHE A 64 8.83 -21.87 -5.11
CA PHE A 64 8.31 -21.41 -3.83
C PHE A 64 7.44 -22.53 -3.23
N PRO A 65 8.05 -23.55 -2.59
CA PRO A 65 7.32 -24.71 -2.07
C PRO A 65 6.21 -24.39 -1.07
N GLU A 66 6.30 -23.23 -0.43
CA GLU A 66 5.34 -22.73 0.57
C GLU A 66 4.07 -22.17 -0.07
N LEU A 67 4.13 -21.80 -1.34
CA LEU A 67 2.99 -21.35 -2.11
C LEU A 67 2.33 -22.54 -2.81
N SER A 68 1.01 -22.62 -2.71
CA SER A 68 0.24 -23.70 -3.33
C SER A 68 -0.99 -23.14 -4.01
N PHE A 69 -1.01 -23.23 -5.33
CA PHE A 69 -2.11 -22.76 -6.16
C PHE A 69 -2.70 -23.92 -6.98
N PRO A 70 -3.99 -23.86 -7.35
CA PRO A 70 -4.58 -24.84 -8.24
C PRO A 70 -3.80 -24.98 -9.57
N PRO A 71 -3.87 -26.14 -10.26
CA PRO A 71 -3.11 -26.38 -11.49
C PRO A 71 -3.41 -25.40 -12.64
N HIS A 72 -4.59 -24.79 -12.63
CA HIS A 72 -5.01 -23.83 -13.66
C HIS A 72 -4.49 -22.40 -13.43
N TYR A 73 -3.75 -22.16 -12.35
CA TYR A 73 -3.14 -20.86 -12.10
C TYR A 73 -1.88 -20.66 -12.96
N THR A 74 -1.70 -19.41 -13.38
CA THR A 74 -0.46 -18.91 -13.98
C THR A 74 0.07 -17.78 -13.11
N ALA A 75 1.37 -17.53 -13.19
CA ALA A 75 2.01 -16.43 -12.50
C ALA A 75 3.01 -15.68 -13.39
N VAL A 76 3.20 -14.41 -13.08
CA VAL A 76 4.25 -13.54 -13.64
C VAL A 76 5.10 -13.04 -12.49
N LEU A 77 6.40 -13.28 -12.56
CA LEU A 77 7.39 -12.75 -11.63
C LEU A 77 8.15 -11.59 -12.28
N GLU A 78 7.85 -10.36 -11.88
CA GLU A 78 8.67 -9.19 -12.22
C GLU A 78 9.91 -9.17 -11.32
N HIS A 79 11.12 -9.24 -11.88
CA HIS A 79 12.35 -9.32 -11.07
C HIS A 79 12.80 -7.97 -10.48
N SER A 80 12.51 -6.87 -11.18
CA SER A 80 12.90 -5.50 -10.81
C SER A 80 12.16 -4.94 -9.62
N ALA A 81 11.02 -5.53 -9.26
CA ALA A 81 10.17 -5.03 -8.20
C ALA A 81 10.87 -5.06 -6.83
N GLY A 82 10.47 -4.13 -5.96
CA GLY A 82 11.10 -3.91 -4.67
C GLY A 82 10.11 -3.43 -3.61
N ILE A 83 10.63 -3.16 -2.42
CA ILE A 83 9.84 -2.69 -1.27
C ILE A 83 10.33 -1.30 -0.88
N LEU A 84 9.41 -0.34 -0.76
CA LEU A 84 9.67 0.94 -0.09
C LEU A 84 9.34 0.81 1.39
N LYS A 85 10.26 1.25 2.25
CA LYS A 85 10.06 1.33 3.70
C LYS A 85 9.26 2.59 4.01
N ALA A 86 7.95 2.54 3.79
CA ALA A 86 7.05 3.70 3.74
C ALA A 86 7.27 4.73 4.87
N ASP A 87 7.37 4.30 6.12
CA ASP A 87 7.60 5.20 7.26
C ASP A 87 8.96 5.91 7.20
N LYS A 88 10.00 5.23 6.72
CA LYS A 88 11.31 5.83 6.48
C LYS A 88 11.29 6.77 5.29
N CYS A 89 10.62 6.38 4.20
CA CYS A 89 10.43 7.24 3.03
C CYS A 89 9.75 8.56 3.42
N LEU A 90 8.67 8.50 4.21
CA LEU A 90 7.95 9.69 4.67
C LEU A 90 8.85 10.57 5.54
N ARG A 91 9.55 9.97 6.51
CA ARG A 91 10.48 10.71 7.38
C ARG A 91 11.56 11.43 6.59
N VAL A 92 12.22 10.73 5.67
CA VAL A 92 13.27 11.32 4.81
C VAL A 92 12.71 12.45 3.94
N LEU A 93 11.51 12.29 3.38
CA LEU A 93 10.87 13.35 2.61
C LEU A 93 10.56 14.58 3.48
N GLN A 94 10.09 14.38 4.70
CA GLN A 94 9.85 15.46 5.66
C GLN A 94 11.15 16.18 6.05
N GLU A 95 12.20 15.43 6.34
CA GLU A 95 13.53 15.97 6.67
C GLU A 95 14.09 16.81 5.52
N GLN A 96 14.06 16.29 4.29
CA GLN A 96 14.54 17.02 3.12
C GLN A 96 13.67 18.24 2.80
N PHE A 97 12.34 18.16 2.98
CA PHE A 97 11.46 19.31 2.79
C PHE A 97 11.85 20.48 3.71
N VAL A 98 12.17 20.18 4.97
CA VAL A 98 12.66 21.18 5.93
C VAL A 98 14.07 21.68 5.57
N GLU A 99 14.98 20.78 5.16
CA GLU A 99 16.32 21.14 4.69
C GLU A 99 16.28 22.14 3.53
N PHE A 100 15.29 22.00 2.63
CA PHE A 100 15.06 22.91 1.51
C PHE A 100 14.28 24.19 1.88
N GLY A 101 14.09 24.46 3.17
CA GLY A 101 13.43 25.68 3.67
C GLY A 101 11.91 25.57 3.83
N GLY A 102 11.34 24.38 3.66
CA GLY A 102 9.96 24.10 3.99
C GLY A 102 9.70 24.16 5.50
N THR A 103 8.44 24.39 5.88
CA THR A 103 8.01 24.34 7.28
C THR A 103 6.93 23.29 7.45
N LEU A 104 7.14 22.38 8.39
CA LEU A 104 6.15 21.37 8.79
C LEU A 104 5.42 21.82 10.05
N LYS A 105 4.09 21.65 10.06
CA LYS A 105 3.20 21.94 11.19
C LYS A 105 2.36 20.70 11.49
N ASP A 106 2.88 19.84 12.35
CA ASP A 106 2.22 18.60 12.74
C ASP A 106 1.29 18.78 13.95
N GLY A 107 0.37 17.82 14.14
CA GLY A 107 -0.59 17.83 15.25
C GLY A 107 -1.59 18.98 15.18
N GLU A 108 -1.87 19.48 13.98
CA GLU A 108 -2.75 20.61 13.71
C GLU A 108 -3.59 20.31 12.47
N SER A 109 -4.92 20.21 12.66
CA SER A 109 -5.84 19.86 11.57
C SER A 109 -6.38 21.11 10.91
N VAL A 110 -6.46 21.14 9.58
CA VAL A 110 -7.18 22.17 8.85
C VAL A 110 -8.68 21.99 9.09
N VAL A 111 -9.36 23.06 9.49
CA VAL A 111 -10.81 23.05 9.77
C VAL A 111 -11.60 23.84 8.74
N GLU A 112 -11.05 24.94 8.23
CA GLU A 112 -11.69 25.78 7.22
C GLU A 112 -10.65 26.32 6.23
N VAL A 113 -11.05 26.46 4.98
CA VAL A 113 -10.29 27.15 3.95
C VAL A 113 -11.21 28.19 3.32
N HIS A 114 -10.75 29.44 3.26
CA HIS A 114 -11.49 30.56 2.71
C HIS A 114 -10.75 31.09 1.48
N PRO A 115 -11.23 30.81 0.25
CA PRO A 115 -10.64 31.32 -0.97
C PRO A 115 -10.70 32.85 -1.05
N GLY A 116 -9.70 33.46 -1.68
CA GLY A 116 -9.60 34.89 -1.87
C GLY A 116 -8.36 35.24 -2.70
N SER A 117 -8.06 36.54 -2.84
CA SER A 117 -6.78 36.99 -3.44
C SER A 117 -5.57 36.46 -2.67
N LEU A 118 -5.74 36.30 -1.36
CA LEU A 118 -4.92 35.49 -0.48
C LEU A 118 -5.85 34.47 0.19
N VAL A 119 -5.51 33.18 0.10
CA VAL A 119 -6.29 32.11 0.73
C VAL A 119 -6.03 32.12 2.22
N THR A 120 -7.09 32.12 3.02
CA THR A 120 -6.99 31.99 4.49
C THR A 120 -7.25 30.55 4.88
N ILE A 121 -6.36 29.96 5.68
CA ILE A 121 -6.45 28.58 6.16
C ILE A 121 -6.55 28.63 7.68
N LYS A 122 -7.71 28.21 8.21
CA LYS A 122 -7.91 28.07 9.64
C LYS A 122 -7.67 26.62 10.01
N THR A 123 -6.93 26.44 11.09
CA THR A 123 -6.64 25.13 11.66
C THR A 123 -7.12 25.07 13.10
N THR A 124 -6.89 23.95 13.79
CA THR A 124 -7.24 23.80 15.21
C THR A 124 -6.41 24.66 16.16
N LYS A 125 -5.26 25.22 15.74
CA LYS A 125 -4.40 26.03 16.62
C LYS A 125 -4.07 27.40 16.04
N ASN A 126 -3.91 27.53 14.72
CA ASN A 126 -3.44 28.74 14.07
C ASN A 126 -4.28 29.16 12.86
N LEU A 127 -4.02 30.38 12.40
CA LEU A 127 -4.52 30.95 11.16
C LEU A 127 -3.33 31.21 10.23
N PHE A 128 -3.40 30.70 9.00
CA PHE A 128 -2.39 30.88 7.97
C PHE A 128 -2.98 31.63 6.78
N THR A 129 -2.10 32.26 5.99
CA THR A 129 -2.47 32.85 4.71
C THR A 129 -1.46 32.45 3.64
N ALA A 130 -1.95 32.19 2.42
CA ALA A 130 -1.11 31.75 1.30
C ALA A 130 -1.66 32.21 -0.05
N ARG A 131 -0.79 32.40 -1.05
CA ARG A 131 -1.23 32.74 -2.42
C ARG A 131 -1.83 31.54 -3.16
N LYS A 132 -1.39 30.33 -2.79
CA LYS A 132 -1.84 29.06 -3.38
C LYS A 132 -1.93 28.02 -2.27
N VAL A 133 -2.88 27.10 -2.41
CA VAL A 133 -3.07 25.95 -1.51
C VAL A 133 -3.17 24.70 -2.37
N ILE A 134 -2.48 23.64 -1.96
CA ILE A 134 -2.53 22.32 -2.60
C ILE A 134 -3.14 21.37 -1.58
N PHE A 135 -4.19 20.66 -1.96
CA PHE A 135 -4.83 19.65 -1.10
C PHE A 135 -4.24 18.27 -1.41
N THR A 136 -3.52 17.70 -0.44
CA THR A 136 -2.99 16.32 -0.47
C THR A 136 -3.47 15.54 0.75
N ALA A 137 -4.75 15.70 1.10
CA ALA A 137 -5.32 15.24 2.38
C ALA A 137 -5.84 13.78 2.37
N GLY A 138 -5.49 12.99 1.34
CA GLY A 138 -5.90 11.59 1.22
C GLY A 138 -7.40 11.40 1.44
N SER A 139 -7.77 10.49 2.35
CA SER A 139 -9.16 10.17 2.69
C SER A 139 -9.98 11.35 3.22
N TRP A 140 -9.36 12.42 3.71
CA TRP A 140 -10.03 13.64 4.18
C TRP A 140 -10.29 14.67 3.08
N THR A 141 -9.81 14.46 1.85
CA THR A 141 -9.87 15.45 0.77
C THR A 141 -11.28 15.99 0.55
N ASN A 142 -12.30 15.13 0.45
CA ASN A 142 -13.68 15.56 0.26
C ASN A 142 -14.26 16.30 1.48
N LYS A 143 -13.76 16.07 2.70
CA LYS A 143 -14.18 16.84 3.89
C LYS A 143 -13.73 18.31 3.80
N LEU A 144 -12.54 18.55 3.23
CA LEU A 144 -12.01 19.89 3.05
C LEU A 144 -12.58 20.61 1.80
N LEU A 145 -12.88 19.85 0.73
CA LEU A 145 -13.34 20.42 -0.53
C LEU A 145 -14.86 20.68 -0.59
N LYS A 146 -15.69 19.86 0.09
CA LYS A 146 -17.15 20.03 0.08
C LYS A 146 -17.61 21.42 0.54
N PRO A 147 -17.06 22.02 1.62
CA PRO A 147 -17.39 23.40 2.02
C PRO A 147 -17.06 24.44 0.95
N LEU A 148 -16.14 24.14 0.03
CA LEU A 148 -15.79 24.99 -1.11
C LEU A 148 -16.68 24.76 -2.34
N GLY A 149 -17.70 23.90 -2.24
CA GLY A 149 -18.58 23.53 -3.35
C GLY A 149 -17.98 22.50 -4.31
N ILE A 150 -16.86 21.84 -3.94
CA ILE A 150 -16.19 20.84 -4.78
C ILE A 150 -16.36 19.46 -4.15
N THR A 151 -16.81 18.50 -4.95
CA THR A 151 -16.87 17.08 -4.55
C THR A 151 -16.18 16.24 -5.60
N LEU A 152 -15.15 15.51 -5.18
CA LEU A 152 -14.47 14.53 -6.02
C LEU A 152 -15.15 13.16 -5.87
N PRO A 153 -15.09 12.28 -6.88
CA PRO A 153 -15.66 10.93 -6.82
C PRO A 153 -14.77 9.98 -5.99
N LEU A 154 -14.49 10.35 -4.74
CA LEU A 154 -13.58 9.65 -3.83
C LEU A 154 -14.35 9.02 -2.67
N LYS A 155 -14.01 7.77 -2.35
CA LYS A 155 -14.48 7.06 -1.15
C LYS A 155 -13.30 6.74 -0.23
N ALA A 156 -13.48 7.00 1.06
CA ALA A 156 -12.51 6.65 2.09
C ALA A 156 -12.77 5.21 2.55
N THR A 157 -11.82 4.30 2.31
CA THR A 157 -11.95 2.88 2.66
C THR A 157 -10.87 2.46 3.65
N LYS A 158 -11.26 1.61 4.61
CA LYS A 158 -10.32 0.97 5.55
C LYS A 158 -9.63 -0.21 4.90
N ALA A 159 -8.29 -0.22 4.91
CA ALA A 159 -7.48 -1.33 4.42
C ALA A 159 -6.71 -1.96 5.59
N THR A 160 -7.25 -3.04 6.15
CA THR A 160 -6.63 -3.77 7.26
C THR A 160 -5.38 -4.51 6.80
N VAL A 161 -4.28 -4.43 7.54
CA VAL A 161 -3.09 -5.24 7.26
C VAL A 161 -2.82 -6.19 8.42
N LEU A 162 -2.33 -7.38 8.10
CA LEU A 162 -2.15 -8.48 9.04
C LEU A 162 -0.70 -8.91 8.99
N TYR A 163 -0.10 -9.18 10.15
CA TYR A 163 1.18 -9.85 10.24
C TYR A 163 0.95 -11.27 10.74
N TRP A 164 1.53 -12.23 10.02
CA TRP A 164 1.39 -13.63 10.33
C TRP A 164 2.75 -14.23 10.66
N LYS A 165 2.86 -14.88 11.82
CA LYS A 165 4.07 -15.59 12.23
C LYS A 165 4.25 -16.88 11.43
N ALA A 166 5.36 -16.98 10.72
CA ALA A 166 5.74 -18.20 10.03
C ALA A 166 5.87 -19.35 11.02
N LYS A 167 5.31 -20.52 10.68
CA LYS A 167 5.42 -21.74 11.52
C LYS A 167 6.85 -22.22 11.66
N GLN A 168 7.63 -22.07 10.58
CA GLN A 168 9.04 -22.36 10.53
C GLN A 168 9.78 -21.03 10.29
N PRO A 169 10.75 -20.65 11.14
CA PRO A 169 11.50 -19.41 10.95
C PRO A 169 12.19 -19.34 9.58
N GLY A 170 12.24 -18.14 9.00
CA GLY A 170 12.89 -17.89 7.72
C GLY A 170 12.13 -18.33 6.45
N THR A 171 11.06 -19.12 6.56
CA THR A 171 10.31 -19.72 5.43
C THR A 171 9.80 -18.72 4.38
N TYR A 172 9.44 -17.52 4.81
CA TYR A 172 8.91 -16.46 3.93
C TYR A 172 9.81 -15.22 3.95
N SER A 173 11.09 -15.42 4.27
CA SER A 173 12.01 -14.32 4.47
C SER A 173 12.50 -13.74 3.15
N LEU A 174 12.74 -12.43 3.16
CA LEU A 174 13.38 -11.74 2.06
C LEU A 174 14.76 -12.34 1.74
N GLN A 175 15.49 -12.80 2.76
CA GLN A 175 16.87 -13.30 2.68
C GLN A 175 17.01 -14.57 1.85
N ILE A 176 15.96 -15.39 1.77
CA ILE A 176 15.93 -16.59 0.92
C ILE A 176 15.34 -16.31 -0.47
N GLY A 177 15.06 -15.05 -0.80
CA GLY A 177 14.49 -14.65 -2.08
C GLY A 177 12.97 -14.89 -2.19
N PHE A 178 12.24 -14.89 -1.07
CA PHE A 178 10.77 -14.94 -1.11
C PHE A 178 10.22 -13.61 -1.66
N PRO A 179 9.35 -13.62 -2.68
CA PRO A 179 8.94 -12.41 -3.37
C PRO A 179 7.82 -11.67 -2.62
N THR A 180 7.59 -10.41 -2.96
CA THR A 180 6.25 -9.84 -2.78
C THR A 180 5.28 -10.57 -3.71
N TYR A 181 4.02 -10.71 -3.32
CA TYR A 181 3.05 -11.36 -4.21
C TYR A 181 1.68 -10.70 -4.17
N TYR A 182 0.93 -10.90 -5.24
CA TYR A 182 -0.42 -10.39 -5.42
C TYR A 182 -1.28 -11.44 -6.13
N ASP A 183 -2.41 -11.79 -5.55
CA ASP A 183 -3.42 -12.62 -6.22
C ASP A 183 -4.48 -11.72 -6.84
N CYS A 184 -4.48 -11.66 -8.18
CA CYS A 184 -5.44 -10.88 -8.94
C CYS A 184 -6.68 -11.67 -9.34
N SER A 185 -6.75 -12.97 -9.00
CA SER A 185 -7.92 -13.81 -9.20
C SER A 185 -9.10 -13.22 -8.43
N GLU A 186 -10.24 -13.06 -9.09
CA GLU A 186 -11.47 -12.66 -8.43
C GLU A 186 -12.11 -13.89 -7.78
N SER A 187 -11.54 -14.35 -6.66
CA SER A 187 -12.18 -15.36 -5.81
C SER A 187 -13.01 -14.65 -4.76
N GLU A 188 -14.33 -14.69 -4.91
CA GLU A 188 -15.29 -14.14 -3.93
C GLU A 188 -15.05 -12.65 -3.60
N GLY A 189 -14.58 -11.85 -4.56
CA GLY A 189 -14.33 -10.41 -4.37
C GLY A 189 -13.10 -10.07 -3.51
N MET A 190 -12.33 -11.08 -3.09
CA MET A 190 -11.11 -10.93 -2.30
C MET A 190 -9.88 -10.89 -3.20
N ARG A 191 -9.08 -9.83 -3.07
CA ARG A 191 -7.78 -9.70 -3.74
C ARG A 191 -6.72 -9.37 -2.72
N LEU A 192 -5.78 -10.29 -2.51
CA LEU A 192 -4.78 -10.18 -1.44
C LEU A 192 -3.40 -9.89 -2.00
N TYR A 193 -2.65 -9.06 -1.27
CA TYR A 193 -1.22 -8.94 -1.45
C TYR A 193 -0.49 -9.48 -0.23
N GLY A 194 0.76 -9.86 -0.43
CA GLY A 194 1.69 -10.19 0.65
C GLY A 194 3.09 -9.65 0.41
N ILE A 195 3.77 -9.37 1.51
CA ILE A 195 5.13 -8.85 1.54
C ILE A 195 5.93 -9.78 2.46
N PRO A 196 7.11 -10.26 2.01
CA PRO A 196 7.93 -11.21 2.75
C PRO A 196 8.28 -10.68 4.15
N SER A 197 8.73 -11.59 5.02
CA SER A 197 9.30 -11.17 6.29
C SER A 197 10.60 -10.39 6.04
N PHE A 198 10.56 -9.10 6.36
CA PHE A 198 11.71 -8.19 6.33
C PHE A 198 11.61 -7.10 7.42
N GLU A 199 10.37 -6.70 7.77
CA GLU A 199 10.10 -5.65 8.75
C GLU A 199 10.18 -6.17 10.19
N TYR A 200 9.59 -7.34 10.45
CA TYR A 200 9.66 -8.03 11.72
C TYR A 200 10.07 -9.49 11.53
N PRO A 201 10.92 -10.06 12.42
CA PRO A 201 11.40 -11.43 12.29
C PRO A 201 10.28 -12.48 12.21
N ASP A 202 10.28 -13.20 11.09
CA ASP A 202 9.32 -14.24 10.69
C ASP A 202 7.85 -13.80 10.63
N LEU A 203 7.57 -12.50 10.66
CA LEU A 203 6.23 -11.99 10.40
C LEU A 203 6.11 -11.57 8.93
N VAL A 204 5.18 -12.21 8.23
CA VAL A 204 4.84 -11.89 6.84
C VAL A 204 3.64 -10.97 6.85
N LYS A 205 3.68 -9.90 6.07
CA LYS A 205 2.59 -8.93 5.98
C LYS A 205 1.64 -9.32 4.86
N PHE A 206 0.34 -9.27 5.11
CA PHE A 206 -0.69 -9.45 4.09
C PHE A 206 -1.81 -8.44 4.27
N GLY A 207 -2.56 -8.18 3.21
CA GLY A 207 -3.74 -7.34 3.29
C GLY A 207 -4.59 -7.41 2.03
N PRO A 208 -5.82 -6.86 2.09
CA PRO A 208 -6.61 -6.62 0.91
C PRO A 208 -5.91 -5.56 0.06
N SER A 209 -5.91 -5.77 -1.25
CA SER A 209 -5.57 -4.72 -2.20
C SER A 209 -6.67 -3.65 -2.25
N GLY A 210 -6.36 -2.48 -2.80
CA GLY A 210 -7.36 -1.45 -3.12
C GLY A 210 -8.31 -1.81 -4.27
N ALA A 211 -8.31 -3.07 -4.71
CA ALA A 211 -9.28 -3.62 -5.65
C ALA A 211 -10.15 -4.70 -4.99
N CYS A 212 -10.02 -4.88 -3.67
CA CYS A 212 -10.87 -5.74 -2.85
C CYS A 212 -12.21 -5.03 -2.62
N VAL A 213 -13.30 -5.69 -2.97
CA VAL A 213 -14.66 -5.09 -2.94
C VAL A 213 -15.56 -5.70 -1.86
N LEU A 214 -14.99 -6.54 -0.99
CA LEU A 214 -15.71 -7.15 0.12
C LEU A 214 -16.08 -6.09 1.17
N PRO A 215 -17.38 -5.79 1.39
CA PRO A 215 -17.82 -4.71 2.29
C PRO A 215 -17.37 -4.88 3.75
N GLU A 216 -17.14 -6.12 4.20
CA GLU A 216 -16.66 -6.46 5.54
C GLU A 216 -15.13 -6.26 5.69
N ILE A 217 -14.40 -6.20 4.58
CA ILE A 217 -12.93 -6.02 4.55
C ILE A 217 -12.57 -4.58 4.17
N CYS A 218 -13.15 -4.06 3.09
CA CYS A 218 -12.94 -2.72 2.54
C CYS A 218 -14.21 -1.87 2.72
N LYS A 219 -14.50 -1.51 3.98
CA LYS A 219 -15.68 -0.71 4.32
C LYS A 219 -15.42 0.78 4.11
N GLU A 220 -16.37 1.46 3.46
CA GLU A 220 -16.42 2.92 3.47
C GLU A 220 -16.66 3.41 4.91
N ILE A 221 -15.82 4.33 5.37
CA ILE A 221 -15.88 4.84 6.73
C ILE A 221 -15.53 6.32 6.75
N ASP A 222 -16.10 7.02 7.72
CA ASP A 222 -15.63 8.35 8.05
C ASP A 222 -14.12 8.28 8.42
N PRO A 223 -13.23 9.01 7.72
CA PRO A 223 -11.81 8.97 8.03
C PRO A 223 -11.48 9.49 9.45
N ASP A 224 -12.33 10.28 10.11
CA ASP A 224 -12.17 10.66 11.53
C ASP A 224 -12.49 9.51 12.50
N ALA A 225 -13.20 8.47 12.04
CA ALA A 225 -13.48 7.27 12.82
C ALA A 225 -12.38 6.21 12.72
N ARG A 226 -11.24 6.55 12.10
CA ARG A 226 -10.07 5.68 11.84
C ARG A 226 -9.71 4.77 13.01
N ASP A 227 -9.54 5.40 14.18
CA ASP A 227 -8.95 4.79 15.38
C ASP A 227 -10.02 4.31 16.37
N GLN A 228 -11.29 4.58 16.11
CA GLN A 228 -12.39 4.23 17.02
C GLN A 228 -12.72 2.72 17.04
N HIS A 229 -12.13 1.94 16.13
CA HIS A 229 -12.40 0.49 15.97
C HIS A 229 -11.12 -0.33 15.81
N ARG A 230 -10.05 0.00 16.53
CA ARG A 230 -8.82 -0.81 16.53
C ARG A 230 -9.13 -2.24 17.02
N ASP A 231 -9.99 -2.35 18.02
CA ASP A 231 -10.29 -3.59 18.76
C ASP A 231 -11.12 -4.62 17.95
N PHE A 232 -11.90 -4.19 16.94
CA PHE A 232 -12.78 -5.12 16.20
C PHE A 232 -12.00 -6.02 15.22
N VAL A 233 -10.87 -5.53 14.71
CA VAL A 233 -9.96 -6.31 13.84
C VAL A 233 -9.26 -7.41 14.64
N GLU A 234 -8.94 -7.15 15.92
CA GLU A 234 -8.40 -8.16 16.84
C GLU A 234 -9.38 -9.32 17.08
N VAL A 235 -10.69 -9.02 17.16
CA VAL A 235 -11.74 -10.00 17.51
C VAL A 235 -12.09 -10.98 16.38
N LEU A 236 -12.10 -10.55 15.12
CA LEU A 236 -12.45 -11.40 13.98
C LEU A 236 -11.43 -12.53 13.75
N ILE A 237 -10.16 -12.29 14.08
CA ILE A 237 -9.07 -13.26 13.94
C ILE A 237 -9.10 -14.30 15.05
N GLN A 238 -9.46 -13.91 16.28
CA GLN A 238 -9.61 -14.87 17.39
C GLN A 238 -10.77 -15.86 17.19
N ARG A 239 -11.78 -15.52 16.40
CA ARG A 239 -12.91 -16.43 16.10
C ARG A 239 -12.57 -17.53 15.10
N ASN A 240 -11.55 -17.35 14.26
CA ASN A 240 -10.95 -18.44 13.47
C ASN A 240 -9.90 -19.17 14.31
N LYS A 241 -10.38 -20.01 15.23
CA LYS A 241 -9.57 -20.82 16.16
C LYS A 241 -8.49 -21.62 15.42
N GLY A 242 -7.25 -21.16 15.52
CA GLY A 242 -6.07 -21.91 15.06
C GLY A 242 -4.80 -21.10 14.81
N ILE A 243 -4.84 -19.77 14.92
CA ILE A 243 -3.72 -18.91 14.52
C ILE A 243 -3.35 -17.98 15.69
N PRO A 244 -2.13 -18.07 16.25
CA PRO A 244 -1.64 -17.09 17.21
C PRO A 244 -1.48 -15.74 16.51
N ALA A 245 -2.27 -14.75 16.93
CA ALA A 245 -2.23 -13.39 16.42
C ALA A 245 -1.14 -12.61 17.15
N GLU A 246 -0.04 -12.24 16.47
CA GLU A 246 0.94 -11.34 17.06
C GLU A 246 1.42 -10.29 16.03
N ALA A 247 1.08 -9.03 16.35
CA ALA A 247 1.23 -7.76 15.64
C ALA A 247 0.17 -7.41 14.57
N LEU A 248 -0.62 -6.37 14.85
CA LEU A 248 -1.63 -5.80 13.95
C LEU A 248 -1.30 -4.33 13.67
N SER A 249 -1.43 -3.94 12.41
CA SER A 249 -1.46 -2.52 12.01
C SER A 249 -2.57 -2.30 10.98
N SER A 250 -3.01 -1.07 10.77
CA SER A 250 -4.06 -0.76 9.79
C SER A 250 -3.61 0.36 8.87
N SER A 251 -4.00 0.29 7.61
CA SER A 251 -3.67 1.26 6.57
C SER A 251 -4.94 1.73 5.85
N TRP A 252 -4.83 2.76 4.99
CA TRP A 252 -5.97 3.41 4.37
C TRP A 252 -5.70 3.69 2.90
N ILE A 253 -6.72 3.51 2.07
CA ILE A 253 -6.66 3.76 0.63
C ILE A 253 -7.84 4.69 0.29
N THR A 254 -7.64 5.57 -0.69
CA THR A 254 -8.73 6.34 -1.30
C THR A 254 -8.91 5.81 -2.72
N GLU A 255 -10.11 5.38 -3.05
CA GLU A 255 -10.44 4.84 -4.36
C GLU A 255 -11.33 5.81 -5.14
N ASN A 256 -11.06 5.94 -6.45
CA ASN A 256 -11.94 6.63 -7.38
C ASN A 256 -13.17 5.76 -7.64
N GLN A 257 -14.36 6.35 -7.73
CA GLN A 257 -15.51 5.64 -8.27
C GLN A 257 -15.34 5.37 -9.78
N PRO A 258 -15.80 4.21 -10.29
CA PRO A 258 -15.93 3.99 -11.73
C PRO A 258 -16.93 4.96 -12.37
#